data_AF-A0A1Q2MF25-F1
#
_entry.id   AF-A0A1Q2MF25-F1
#
_cell.length_a   1.000
_cell.length_b   1.000
_cell.length_c   1.000
_cell.angle_alpha   90.00
_cell.angle_beta   90.00
_cell.angle_gamma   90.00
#
_symmetry.space_group_name_H-M   'P 1'
#
loop_
_entity.id
_entity.type
_entity.pdbx_description
1 polymer ?
#
loop_
_entity_poly.entity_id
_entity_poly.type
_entity_poly.pdbx_seq_one_letter_code
_entity_poly.pdbx_strand_id
1 'polypeptide(L)'
;MQNKSLTYLWVICGIALFVIVAVVTCIVIYRHMDRKYQEAMDPIRMKHAEQITNIVLEYAVKTDSLPFESESIERPFMVLIGHSPEMENVFANDKVLARNAKFANSHVLEKELSRVLGREIKLPRDPQKVPTYAPNVYVYYIAEGQLTVAVHLYAPSDHSFEYNWRGGTFYRHTLTYGRSD
;
A
#
# COMPACT_ATOMS: atom_id res chain seq x y z
N MET A 1 -26.50 36.05 -48.47
CA MET A 1 -26.28 34.64 -48.04
C MET A 1 -25.14 34.44 -47.02
N GLN A 2 -24.50 35.51 -46.53
CA GLN A 2 -23.25 35.41 -45.73
C GLN A 2 -23.42 35.17 -44.21
N ASN A 3 -24.64 35.22 -43.68
CA ASN A 3 -24.86 35.22 -42.22
C ASN A 3 -24.94 33.82 -41.57
N LYS A 4 -25.23 32.77 -42.35
CA LYS A 4 -25.41 31.41 -41.78
C LYS A 4 -24.08 30.75 -41.36
N SER A 5 -22.99 30.95 -42.12
CA SER A 5 -21.70 30.31 -41.79
C SER A 5 -21.10 30.84 -40.49
N LEU A 6 -21.29 32.13 -40.19
CA LEU A 6 -20.84 32.75 -38.95
C LEU A 6 -21.63 32.19 -37.75
N THR A 7 -22.95 32.03 -37.88
CA THR A 7 -23.78 31.40 -36.82
C THR A 7 -23.35 29.96 -36.54
N TYR A 8 -23.05 29.16 -37.56
CA TYR A 8 -22.57 27.78 -37.37
C TYR A 8 -21.23 27.73 -36.65
N LEU A 9 -20.30 28.65 -36.96
CA LEU A 9 -19.02 28.72 -36.29
C LEU A 9 -19.17 29.03 -34.78
N TRP A 10 -20.03 30.00 -34.42
CA TRP A 10 -20.32 30.31 -33.02
C TRP A 10 -20.96 29.14 -32.26
N VAL A 11 -21.86 28.39 -32.89
CA VAL A 11 -22.47 27.19 -32.29
C VAL A 11 -21.43 26.10 -32.06
N ILE A 12 -20.56 25.85 -33.04
CA ILE A 12 -19.48 24.84 -32.91
C ILE A 12 -18.50 25.25 -31.80
N CYS A 13 -18.08 26.51 -31.75
CA CYS A 13 -17.21 27.03 -30.68
C CYS A 13 -17.88 26.93 -29.30
N GLY A 14 -19.18 27.23 -29.20
CA GLY A 14 -19.95 27.09 -27.97
C GLY A 14 -20.03 25.65 -27.47
N ILE A 15 -20.28 24.70 -28.37
CA ILE A 15 -20.31 23.26 -28.05
C ILE A 15 -18.92 22.78 -27.63
N ALA A 16 -17.86 23.14 -28.36
CA ALA A 16 -16.50 22.77 -28.02
C ALA A 16 -16.08 23.30 -26.63
N LEU A 17 -16.39 24.55 -26.33
CA LEU A 17 -16.13 25.15 -25.02
C LEU A 17 -16.90 24.41 -23.91
N PHE A 18 -18.18 24.10 -24.13
CA PHE A 18 -18.98 23.34 -23.16
C PHE A 18 -18.37 21.96 -22.88
N VAL A 19 -17.95 21.23 -23.91
CA VAL A 19 -17.30 19.92 -23.76
C VAL A 19 -15.99 20.04 -22.97
N ILE A 20 -15.16 21.04 -23.28
CA ILE A 20 -13.91 21.29 -22.55
C ILE A 20 -14.19 21.57 -21.08
N VAL A 21 -15.14 22.47 -20.77
CA VAL A 21 -15.52 22.79 -19.40
C VAL A 21 -16.05 21.55 -18.66
N ALA A 22 -16.90 20.75 -19.31
CA ALA A 22 -17.43 19.51 -18.73
C ALA A 22 -16.31 18.50 -18.41
N VAL A 23 -15.39 18.27 -19.34
CA VAL A 23 -14.25 17.35 -19.14
C VAL A 23 -13.35 17.84 -18.00
N VAL A 24 -12.99 19.12 -17.98
CA VAL A 24 -12.17 19.72 -16.91
C VAL A 24 -12.87 19.59 -15.56
N THR A 25 -14.18 19.86 -15.51
CA THR A 25 -14.98 19.74 -14.29
C THR A 25 -15.01 18.29 -13.79
N CYS A 26 -15.22 17.32 -14.68
CA CYS A 26 -15.16 15.90 -14.33
C CYS A 26 -13.78 15.49 -13.76
N ILE A 27 -12.69 15.97 -14.35
CA ILE A 27 -11.33 15.70 -13.85
C ILE A 27 -11.12 16.29 -12.45
N VAL A 28 -11.57 17.52 -12.21
CA VAL A 28 -11.44 18.18 -10.91
C VAL A 28 -12.27 17.47 -9.84
N ILE A 29 -13.53 17.12 -10.15
CA ILE A 29 -14.39 16.37 -9.23
C ILE A 29 -13.79 15.01 -8.90
N TYR A 30 -13.32 14.28 -9.92
CA TYR A 30 -12.70 12.97 -9.73
C TYR A 30 -11.46 13.05 -8.83
N ARG A 31 -10.55 14.00 -9.07
CA ARG A 31 -9.36 14.20 -8.24
C ARG A 31 -9.70 14.53 -6.79
N HIS A 32 -10.73 15.34 -6.57
CA HIS A 32 -11.17 15.69 -5.22
C HIS A 32 -11.79 14.50 -4.48
N MET A 33 -12.59 13.69 -5.18
CA MET A 33 -13.16 12.47 -4.62
C MET A 33 -12.08 11.43 -4.30
N ASP A 34 -11.13 11.22 -5.21
CA ASP A 34 -10.00 10.31 -5.00
C ASP A 34 -9.18 10.76 -3.79
N ARG A 35 -8.75 12.03 -3.72
CA ARG A 35 -8.02 12.55 -2.56
C ARG A 35 -8.72 12.24 -1.23
N LYS A 36 -10.01 12.59 -1.12
CA LYS A 36 -10.79 12.33 0.10
C LYS A 36 -10.87 10.85 0.43
N TYR A 37 -11.02 10.01 -0.59
CA TYR A 37 -11.01 8.56 -0.42
C TYR A 37 -9.65 8.07 0.09
N GLN A 38 -8.54 8.54 -0.49
CA GLN A 38 -7.18 8.19 -0.07
C GLN A 38 -6.91 8.59 1.39
N GLU A 39 -7.22 9.83 1.75
CA GLU A 39 -7.07 10.36 3.12
C GLU A 39 -7.90 9.56 4.12
N ALA A 40 -9.11 9.13 3.75
CA ALA A 40 -9.96 8.30 4.60
C ALA A 40 -9.45 6.86 4.77
N MET A 41 -8.60 6.36 3.85
CA MET A 41 -7.99 5.03 3.98
C MET A 41 -6.77 5.04 4.89
N ASP A 42 -6.07 6.17 5.08
CA ASP A 42 -4.85 6.23 5.90
C ASP A 42 -5.05 5.71 7.35
N PRO A 43 -6.11 6.11 8.09
CA PRO A 43 -6.41 5.53 9.39
C PRO A 43 -6.65 4.01 9.38
N ILE A 44 -7.25 3.49 8.31
CA ILE A 44 -7.48 2.06 8.14
C ILE A 44 -6.15 1.32 7.93
N ARG A 45 -5.23 1.91 7.14
CA ARG A 45 -3.90 1.33 6.92
C ARG A 45 -3.08 1.28 8.20
N MET A 46 -3.10 2.36 8.99
CA MET A 46 -2.43 2.39 10.29
C MET A 46 -2.97 1.29 11.21
N LYS A 47 -4.29 1.15 11.29
CA LYS A 47 -4.94 0.04 12.03
C LYS A 47 -4.55 -1.35 11.48
N HIS A 48 -4.42 -1.50 10.15
CA HIS A 48 -3.95 -2.76 9.56
C HIS A 48 -2.50 -3.08 9.97
N ALA A 49 -1.62 -2.06 10.04
CA ALA A 49 -0.26 -2.23 10.53
C ALA A 49 -0.24 -2.74 11.98
N GLU A 50 -1.07 -2.16 12.85
CA GLU A 50 -1.25 -2.62 14.24
C GLU A 50 -1.78 -4.05 14.30
N GLN A 51 -2.77 -4.39 13.49
CA GLN A 51 -3.34 -5.74 13.43
C GLN A 51 -2.31 -6.80 13.01
N ILE A 52 -1.55 -6.53 11.94
CA ILE A 52 -0.47 -7.41 11.48
C ILE A 52 0.56 -7.59 12.58
N THR A 53 1.01 -6.47 13.16
CA THR A 53 1.97 -6.45 14.27
C THR A 53 1.49 -7.29 15.44
N ASN A 54 0.27 -7.07 15.93
CA ASN A 54 -0.27 -7.78 17.10
C ASN A 54 -0.35 -9.29 16.87
N ILE A 55 -0.74 -9.74 15.67
CA ILE A 55 -0.77 -11.17 15.33
C ILE A 55 0.64 -11.76 15.32
N VAL A 56 1.63 -11.03 14.78
CA VAL A 56 3.03 -11.47 14.77
C VAL A 56 3.61 -11.51 16.18
N LEU A 57 3.27 -10.55 17.04
CA LEU A 57 3.72 -10.56 18.44
C LEU A 57 3.05 -11.69 19.22
N GLU A 58 1.78 -12.01 18.96
CA GLU A 58 1.12 -13.20 19.53
C GLU A 58 1.86 -14.49 19.14
N TYR A 59 2.28 -14.61 17.86
CA TYR A 59 3.14 -15.70 17.42
C TYR A 59 4.44 -15.74 18.21
N ALA A 60 5.14 -14.61 18.30
CA ALA A 60 6.44 -14.52 18.97
C ALA A 60 6.38 -14.88 20.46
N VAL A 61 5.31 -14.49 21.16
CA VAL A 61 5.06 -14.89 22.55
C VAL A 61 4.92 -16.40 22.70
N LYS A 62 4.34 -17.08 21.70
CA LYS A 62 4.09 -18.54 21.74
C LYS A 62 5.31 -19.37 21.35
N THR A 63 6.14 -18.87 20.46
CA THR A 63 7.29 -19.59 19.88
C THR A 63 8.63 -19.14 20.42
N ASP A 64 8.67 -18.02 21.14
CA ASP A 64 9.89 -17.33 21.51
C ASP A 64 10.75 -16.98 20.27
N SER A 65 10.11 -16.71 19.13
CA SER A 65 10.79 -16.34 17.87
C SER A 65 9.84 -15.65 16.90
N LEU A 66 10.34 -14.71 16.08
CA LEU A 66 9.53 -14.10 15.03
C LEU A 66 9.28 -15.08 13.87
N PRO A 67 8.13 -15.00 13.16
CA PRO A 67 7.91 -15.82 11.97
C PRO A 67 9.00 -15.57 10.93
N PHE A 68 9.71 -16.62 10.53
CA PHE A 68 10.85 -16.57 9.59
C PHE A 68 12.12 -15.88 10.14
N GLU A 69 12.29 -15.78 11.45
CA GLU A 69 13.50 -15.20 12.07
C GLU A 69 14.77 -15.95 11.65
N SER A 70 14.72 -17.28 11.61
CA SER A 70 15.89 -18.10 11.22
C SER A 70 16.33 -17.85 9.77
N GLU A 71 15.38 -17.55 8.90
CA GLU A 71 15.62 -17.24 7.50
C GLU A 71 16.25 -15.85 7.35
N SER A 72 15.98 -14.95 8.30
CA SER A 72 16.46 -13.57 8.31
C SER A 72 17.92 -13.39 8.78
N ILE A 73 18.59 -14.47 9.22
CA ILE A 73 19.97 -14.42 9.78
C ILE A 73 20.99 -13.93 8.75
N GLU A 74 20.99 -14.50 7.54
CA GLU A 74 21.99 -14.17 6.51
C GLU A 74 21.67 -12.87 5.77
N ARG A 75 20.38 -12.60 5.61
CA ARG A 75 19.83 -11.44 4.92
C ARG A 75 18.39 -11.24 5.38
N PRO A 76 17.87 -10.01 5.35
CA PRO A 76 16.52 -9.72 5.81
C PRO A 76 15.47 -10.60 5.15
N PHE A 77 14.37 -10.86 5.87
CA PHE A 77 13.19 -11.53 5.34
C PHE A 77 12.06 -10.53 5.16
N MET A 78 11.37 -10.59 4.02
CA MET A 78 10.32 -9.64 3.68
C MET A 78 9.08 -10.35 3.13
N VAL A 79 7.92 -9.87 3.53
CA VAL A 79 6.63 -10.25 2.95
C VAL A 79 5.94 -8.96 2.51
N LEU A 80 5.60 -8.91 1.22
CA LEU A 80 4.86 -7.80 0.63
C LEU A 80 3.41 -8.22 0.47
N ILE A 81 2.55 -7.65 1.30
CA ILE A 81 1.12 -7.96 1.36
C ILE A 81 0.41 -7.01 0.40
N GLY A 82 0.04 -7.53 -0.75
CA GLY A 82 -0.61 -6.79 -1.82
C GLY A 82 -2.13 -6.79 -1.67
N HIS A 83 -2.81 -5.98 -2.48
CA HIS A 83 -4.28 -6.00 -2.52
C HIS A 83 -4.82 -7.32 -3.10
N SER A 84 -4.04 -7.99 -3.96
CA SER A 84 -4.40 -9.23 -4.64
C SER A 84 -3.22 -10.21 -4.78
N PRO A 85 -3.47 -11.52 -4.94
CA PRO A 85 -2.43 -12.51 -5.19
C PRO A 85 -1.60 -12.25 -6.44
N GLU A 86 -2.20 -11.69 -7.50
CA GLU A 86 -1.49 -11.35 -8.74
C GLU A 86 -0.44 -10.27 -8.50
N MET A 87 -0.77 -9.26 -7.69
CA MET A 87 0.17 -8.21 -7.30
C MET A 87 1.32 -8.78 -6.45
N GLU A 88 1.02 -9.68 -5.50
CA GLU A 88 2.06 -10.33 -4.69
C GLU A 88 2.99 -11.20 -5.54
N ASN A 89 2.45 -11.90 -6.54
CA ASN A 89 3.26 -12.66 -7.48
C ASN A 89 4.19 -11.76 -8.31
N VAL A 90 3.78 -10.54 -8.66
CA VAL A 90 4.68 -9.58 -9.31
C VAL A 90 5.83 -9.21 -8.38
N PHE A 91 5.56 -8.95 -7.10
CA PHE A 91 6.59 -8.63 -6.11
C PHE A 91 7.57 -9.79 -5.89
N ALA A 92 7.08 -11.02 -5.76
CA ALA A 92 7.91 -12.21 -5.56
C ALA A 92 8.88 -12.47 -6.72
N ASN A 93 8.54 -12.00 -7.93
CA ASN A 93 9.36 -12.15 -9.13
C ASN A 93 10.20 -10.91 -9.47
N ASP A 94 10.16 -9.86 -8.65
CA ASP A 94 10.97 -8.66 -8.86
C ASP A 94 12.44 -8.92 -8.50
N LYS A 95 13.32 -8.82 -9.50
CA LYS A 95 14.75 -9.11 -9.37
C LYS A 95 15.50 -8.12 -8.46
N VAL A 96 15.00 -6.89 -8.32
CA VAL A 96 15.63 -5.87 -7.46
C VAL A 96 15.29 -6.19 -6.00
N LEU A 97 14.03 -6.52 -5.73
CA LEU A 97 13.60 -6.95 -4.40
C LEU A 97 14.35 -8.21 -3.98
N ALA A 98 14.35 -9.27 -4.80
CA ALA A 98 14.97 -10.56 -4.50
C ALA A 98 16.48 -10.51 -4.20
N ARG A 99 17.19 -9.45 -4.62
CA ARG A 99 18.61 -9.23 -4.30
C ARG A 99 18.84 -8.80 -2.86
N ASN A 100 17.92 -8.04 -2.27
CA ASN A 100 18.15 -7.36 -0.98
C ASN A 100 17.49 -8.04 0.22
N ALA A 101 16.56 -8.96 0.00
CA ALA A 101 15.92 -9.75 1.06
C ALA A 101 15.47 -11.13 0.54
N LYS A 102 15.26 -12.09 1.46
CA LYS A 102 14.43 -13.27 1.18
C LYS A 102 12.97 -12.82 1.13
N PHE A 103 12.18 -13.42 0.24
CA PHE A 103 10.80 -13.05 0.02
C PHE A 103 9.86 -14.24 0.16
N ALA A 104 8.66 -13.96 0.68
CA ALA A 104 7.52 -14.83 0.55
C ALA A 104 6.23 -14.02 0.29
N ASN A 105 5.23 -14.68 -0.29
CA ASN A 105 3.89 -14.12 -0.45
C ASN A 105 3.15 -14.09 0.90
N SER A 106 2.09 -13.28 1.01
CA SER A 106 1.31 -13.16 2.25
C SER A 106 0.76 -14.51 2.69
N HIS A 107 0.38 -15.37 1.75
CA HIS A 107 -0.20 -16.68 2.05
C HIS A 107 0.77 -17.60 2.82
N VAL A 108 2.08 -17.42 2.64
CA VAL A 108 3.10 -18.23 3.32
C VAL A 108 3.14 -17.81 4.80
N LEU A 109 3.14 -16.50 5.05
CA LEU A 109 3.04 -15.94 6.39
C LEU A 109 1.71 -16.28 7.05
N GLU A 110 0.58 -16.12 6.36
CA GLU A 110 -0.75 -16.51 6.83
C GLU A 110 -0.81 -17.99 7.25
N LYS A 111 -0.22 -18.89 6.44
CA LYS A 111 -0.15 -20.32 6.73
C LYS A 111 0.69 -20.61 7.98
N GLU A 112 1.85 -19.97 8.10
CA GLU A 112 2.75 -20.16 9.24
C GLU A 112 2.13 -19.63 10.54
N LEU A 113 1.54 -18.44 10.50
CA LEU A 113 0.78 -17.87 11.61
C LEU A 113 -0.39 -18.78 11.99
N SER A 114 -1.16 -19.27 11.01
CA SER A 114 -2.31 -20.16 11.27
C SER A 114 -1.89 -21.47 11.94
N ARG A 115 -0.80 -22.07 11.46
CA ARG A 115 -0.24 -23.32 11.99
C ARG A 115 0.14 -23.19 13.47
N VAL A 116 0.84 -22.11 13.83
CA VAL A 116 1.33 -21.90 15.20
C VAL A 116 0.23 -21.41 16.13
N LEU A 117 -0.60 -20.47 15.69
CA LEU A 117 -1.67 -19.90 16.52
C LEU A 117 -2.88 -20.84 16.67
N GLY A 118 -3.01 -21.85 15.80
CA GLY A 118 -4.08 -22.85 15.89
C GLY A 118 -5.44 -22.31 15.47
N ARG A 119 -5.47 -21.26 14.65
CA ARG A 119 -6.67 -20.65 14.08
C ARG A 119 -6.39 -20.16 12.66
N GLU A 120 -7.42 -20.04 11.83
CA GLU A 120 -7.25 -19.44 10.50
C GLU A 120 -6.86 -17.96 10.65
N ILE A 121 -5.73 -17.58 10.05
CA ILE A 121 -5.24 -16.21 9.99
C ILE A 121 -5.32 -15.73 8.55
N LYS A 122 -6.04 -14.62 8.37
CA LYS A 122 -6.07 -13.86 7.13
C LYS A 122 -5.59 -12.45 7.42
N LEU A 123 -4.48 -12.06 6.81
CA LEU A 123 -3.89 -10.75 7.03
C LEU A 123 -4.73 -9.68 6.31
N PRO A 124 -4.86 -8.49 6.92
CA PRO A 124 -5.53 -7.39 6.27
C PRO A 124 -4.72 -6.94 5.05
N ARG A 125 -5.43 -6.55 4.00
CA ARG A 125 -4.86 -6.03 2.76
C ARG A 125 -5.28 -4.58 2.60
N ASP A 126 -4.63 -3.85 1.69
CA ASP A 126 -5.05 -2.48 1.42
C ASP A 126 -6.51 -2.46 0.94
N PRO A 127 -7.39 -1.62 1.54
CA PRO A 127 -8.81 -1.58 1.20
C PRO A 127 -9.09 -1.03 -0.20
N GLN A 128 -8.08 -0.49 -0.89
CA GLN A 128 -8.25 0.10 -2.20
C GLN A 128 -8.48 -0.92 -3.28
N LYS A 129 -9.49 -0.62 -4.10
CA LYS A 129 -9.89 -1.41 -5.26
C LYS A 129 -9.43 -0.82 -6.58
N VAL A 130 -8.88 0.40 -6.56
CA VAL A 130 -8.41 1.12 -7.75
C VAL A 130 -7.02 1.71 -7.49
N PRO A 131 -6.06 1.53 -8.41
CA PRO A 131 -4.73 2.13 -8.30
C PRO A 131 -4.82 3.60 -8.71
N THR A 132 -4.70 4.52 -7.77
CA THR A 132 -4.83 5.97 -8.07
C THR A 132 -3.63 6.82 -7.69
N TYR A 133 -2.83 6.44 -6.68
CA TYR A 133 -1.73 7.28 -6.21
C TYR A 133 -0.36 6.58 -6.11
N ALA A 134 -0.31 5.36 -5.56
CA ALA A 134 0.90 4.55 -5.45
C ALA A 134 0.52 3.05 -5.34
N PRO A 135 1.42 2.10 -5.63
CA PRO A 135 1.20 0.71 -5.26
C PRO A 135 1.16 0.60 -3.73
N ASN A 136 -0.05 0.59 -3.17
CA ASN A 136 -0.23 0.45 -1.74
C ASN A 136 -0.02 -1.02 -1.36
N VAL A 137 1.12 -1.26 -0.75
CA VAL A 137 1.59 -2.55 -0.25
C VAL A 137 1.91 -2.41 1.22
N TYR A 138 1.55 -3.42 2.02
CA TYR A 138 2.02 -3.51 3.40
C TYR A 138 3.29 -4.34 3.43
N VAL A 139 4.26 -3.88 4.18
CA VAL A 139 5.58 -4.49 4.29
C VAL A 139 5.70 -5.11 5.67
N TYR A 140 5.84 -6.43 5.71
CA TYR A 140 6.38 -7.13 6.86
C TYR A 140 7.86 -7.39 6.60
N TYR A 141 8.71 -7.04 7.55
CA TYR A 141 10.15 -7.10 7.41
C TYR A 141 10.80 -7.58 8.70
N ILE A 142 11.74 -8.50 8.60
CA ILE A 142 12.61 -8.90 9.71
C ILE A 142 14.06 -8.75 9.28
N ALA A 143 14.85 -8.10 10.12
CA ALA A 143 16.29 -8.11 10.07
C ALA A 143 16.84 -8.09 11.50
N GLU A 144 17.89 -8.87 11.76
CA GLU A 144 18.64 -8.80 13.03
C GLU A 144 17.74 -8.96 14.28
N GLY A 145 16.75 -9.86 14.22
CA GLY A 145 15.81 -10.10 15.34
C GLY A 145 14.79 -8.98 15.58
N GLN A 146 14.73 -7.98 14.69
CA GLN A 146 13.78 -6.89 14.76
C GLN A 146 12.66 -7.07 13.73
N LEU A 147 11.42 -6.98 14.20
CA LEU A 147 10.23 -6.88 13.36
C LEU A 147 10.02 -5.42 12.96
N THR A 148 9.71 -5.20 11.68
CA THR A 148 9.15 -3.94 11.19
C THR A 148 7.93 -4.22 10.33
N VAL A 149 6.82 -3.54 10.63
CA VAL A 149 5.61 -3.50 9.80
C VAL A 149 5.45 -2.07 9.30
N ALA A 150 5.41 -1.87 7.98
CA ALA A 150 5.25 -0.57 7.36
C ALA A 150 4.10 -0.55 6.37
N VAL A 151 3.36 0.57 6.35
CA VAL A 151 2.27 0.84 5.41
C VAL A 151 2.46 2.21 4.77
N HIS A 152 2.17 2.30 3.48
CA HIS A 152 2.20 3.56 2.75
C HIS A 152 0.98 4.41 3.08
N LEU A 153 1.17 5.70 3.29
CA LEU A 153 0.09 6.66 3.55
C LEU A 153 0.02 7.66 2.39
N TYR A 154 -1.18 8.17 2.15
CA TYR A 154 -1.42 9.19 1.14
C TYR A 154 -1.01 10.58 1.61
N ALA A 155 -1.34 10.94 2.85
CA ALA A 155 -1.10 12.25 3.44
C ALA A 155 -0.19 12.19 4.67
N PRO A 156 0.50 13.29 5.00
CA PRO A 156 1.23 13.40 6.26
C PRO A 156 0.28 13.36 7.45
N SER A 157 0.73 12.76 8.53
CA SER A 157 0.09 12.74 9.85
C SER A 157 1.15 12.75 10.96
N ASP A 158 0.72 12.98 12.20
CA ASP A 158 1.60 12.94 13.40
C ASP A 158 2.27 11.58 13.62
N HIS A 159 1.78 10.54 12.94
CA HIS A 159 2.29 9.17 13.01
C HIS A 159 2.98 8.72 11.71
N SER A 160 3.22 9.66 10.80
CA SER A 160 3.83 9.39 9.50
C SER A 160 5.29 9.82 9.43
N PHE A 161 6.08 9.08 8.67
CA PHE A 161 7.43 9.44 8.27
C PHE A 161 7.45 9.75 6.78
N GLU A 162 7.97 10.92 6.43
CA GLU A 162 8.22 11.29 5.05
C GLU A 162 9.43 10.52 4.48
N TYR A 163 9.34 10.10 3.23
CA TYR A 163 10.47 9.58 2.49
C TYR A 163 10.36 9.92 1.01
N ASN A 164 11.52 10.00 0.34
CA ASN A 164 11.60 10.31 -1.08
C ASN A 164 11.88 9.05 -1.89
N TRP A 165 11.08 8.79 -2.92
CA TRP A 165 11.26 7.67 -3.82
C TRP A 165 11.01 8.10 -5.27
N ARG A 166 11.97 7.82 -6.16
CA ARG A 166 11.89 8.20 -7.59
C ARG A 166 11.54 9.68 -7.84
N GLY A 167 12.00 10.58 -6.99
CA GLY A 167 11.74 12.03 -7.09
C GLY A 167 10.36 12.48 -6.61
N GLY A 168 9.54 11.57 -6.05
CA GLY A 168 8.31 11.90 -5.35
C GLY A 168 8.48 11.81 -3.84
N THR A 169 7.70 12.61 -3.11
CA THR A 169 7.57 12.57 -1.66
C THR A 169 6.38 11.70 -1.28
N PHE A 170 6.61 10.78 -0.35
CA PHE A 170 5.63 9.81 0.13
C PHE A 170 5.66 9.76 1.65
N TYR A 171 4.60 9.21 2.23
CA TYR A 171 4.46 9.06 3.67
C TYR A 171 4.29 7.59 4.02
N ARG A 172 4.78 7.18 5.19
CA ARG A 172 4.58 5.83 5.71
C ARG A 172 4.28 5.86 7.19
N HIS A 173 3.51 4.90 7.66
CA HIS A 173 3.43 4.57 9.07
C HIS A 173 4.23 3.29 9.32
N THR A 174 5.01 3.25 10.39
CA THR A 174 5.93 2.14 10.67
C THR A 174 5.89 1.79 12.14
N LEU A 175 5.74 0.50 12.42
CA LEU A 175 5.80 -0.08 13.75
C LEU A 175 6.99 -1.04 13.79
N THR A 176 7.89 -0.83 14.75
CA THR A 176 9.11 -1.64 14.89
C THR A 176 9.20 -2.20 16.30
N TYR A 177 9.54 -3.48 16.41
CA TYR A 177 9.72 -4.19 17.68
C TYR A 177 11.03 -4.97 17.61
N GLY A 178 11.95 -4.66 18.51
CA GLY A 178 13.09 -5.51 18.80
C GLY A 178 12.86 -6.25 20.11
N ARG A 179 13.54 -7.38 20.30
CA ARG A 179 13.73 -7.90 21.64
C ARG A 179 14.59 -6.91 22.41
N SER A 180 14.12 -6.50 23.59
CA SER A 180 14.98 -5.89 24.59
C SER A 180 15.86 -7.00 25.14
N ASP A 181 17.16 -6.93 24.87
CA ASP A 181 18.19 -7.79 25.46
C ASP A 181 18.14 -7.78 27.00
#